data_AF-A0A4Q6BYU2-F1
#
_entry.id   AF-A0A4Q6BYU2-F1
#
_cell.length_a   1.000
_cell.length_b   1.000
_cell.length_c   1.000
_cell.angle_alpha   90.00
_cell.angle_beta   90.00
_cell.angle_gamma   90.00
#
_symmetry.space_group_name_H-M   'P 1'
#
loop_
_entity.id
_entity.type
_entity.pdbx_description
1 polymer ?
#
loop_
_entity_poly.entity_id
_entity_poly.type
_entity_poly.pdbx_seq_one_letter_code
_entity_poly.pdbx_strand_id
1 'polypeptide(L)'
;MSEKLETSRQKDLPTSPGSKIYRVRATHVAERLKMRELRERLTEFPIDEFTNYNLTVRLSELSYAFIYNYGTVVFFNVPQVLQDSILSLMRTTKEAAAIGDTT
;
A
#
# COMPACT_ATOMS: atom_id res chain seq x y z
N MET A 1 -31.49 8.44 32.40
CA MET A 1 -31.08 7.12 31.86
C MET A 1 -30.19 7.39 30.68
N SER A 2 -28.90 7.09 30.78
CA SER A 2 -27.91 7.34 29.72
C SER A 2 -27.00 6.12 29.68
N GLU A 3 -27.30 5.20 28.76
CA GLU A 3 -26.47 4.04 28.46
C GLU A 3 -25.13 4.51 27.87
N LYS A 4 -24.04 4.21 28.59
CA LYS A 4 -22.68 4.35 28.09
C LYS A 4 -22.42 3.18 27.15
N LEU A 5 -22.22 3.48 25.86
CA LEU A 5 -21.84 2.49 24.86
C LEU A 5 -20.35 2.16 25.04
N GLU A 6 -20.06 1.02 25.65
CA GLU A 6 -18.72 0.46 25.78
C GLU A 6 -18.15 0.11 24.40
N THR A 7 -17.10 0.83 24.00
CA THR A 7 -16.33 0.49 22.79
C THR A 7 -15.34 -0.63 23.13
N SER A 8 -15.84 -1.86 23.11
CA SER A 8 -15.01 -3.07 23.08
C SER A 8 -14.83 -3.52 21.63
N ARG A 9 -13.72 -3.14 20.98
CA ARG A 9 -13.30 -3.74 19.71
C ARG A 9 -11.79 -3.93 19.65
N GLN A 10 -11.31 -5.00 20.26
CA GLN A 10 -10.24 -5.82 19.66
C GLN A 10 -10.19 -7.15 20.41
N LYS A 11 -10.88 -8.16 19.88
CA LYS A 11 -10.74 -9.53 20.34
C LYS A 11 -10.82 -10.48 19.15
N ASP A 12 -9.75 -11.27 19.05
CA ASP A 12 -9.62 -12.55 18.35
C ASP A 12 -9.43 -12.52 16.82
N LEU A 13 -8.18 -12.32 16.39
CA LEU A 13 -7.72 -13.01 15.17
C LEU A 13 -7.54 -14.50 15.50
N PRO A 14 -8.05 -15.43 14.69
CA PRO A 14 -7.92 -16.86 14.95
C PRO A 14 -6.44 -17.25 14.94
N THR A 15 -5.91 -17.61 16.10
CA THR A 15 -4.54 -18.09 16.26
C THR A 15 -4.57 -19.63 16.20
N SER A 16 -4.94 -20.17 15.04
CA SER A 16 -4.81 -21.62 14.83
C SER A 16 -3.33 -21.93 14.51
N PRO A 17 -2.68 -22.89 15.18
CA PRO A 17 -1.34 -23.32 14.81
C PRO A 17 -1.36 -23.96 13.41
N GLY A 18 -1.09 -23.14 12.39
CA GLY A 18 -1.19 -23.49 10.97
C GLY A 18 -1.92 -22.46 10.10
N SER A 19 -2.58 -21.46 10.68
CA SER A 19 -3.18 -20.37 9.88
C SER A 19 -2.08 -19.47 9.33
N LYS A 20 -1.92 -19.45 7.99
CA LYS A 20 -1.06 -18.47 7.31
C LYS A 20 -1.49 -17.07 7.73
N ILE A 21 -0.61 -16.32 8.38
CA ILE A 21 -0.88 -14.94 8.79
C ILE A 21 -0.79 -14.07 7.54
N TYR A 22 -1.94 -13.59 7.09
CA TYR A 22 -2.00 -12.63 5.99
C TYR A 22 -1.78 -11.23 6.54
N ARG A 23 -0.67 -10.58 6.13
CA ARG A 23 -0.36 -9.21 6.58
C ARG A 23 -0.95 -8.23 5.59
N VAL A 24 -1.85 -7.38 6.06
CA VAL A 24 -2.43 -6.28 5.28
C VAL A 24 -1.94 -4.96 5.86
N ARG A 25 -1.41 -4.09 5.01
CA ARG A 25 -1.04 -2.72 5.38
C ARG A 25 -1.57 -1.76 4.33
N ALA A 26 -2.34 -0.77 4.75
CA ALA A 26 -2.77 0.33 3.91
C ALA A 26 -1.97 1.60 4.27
N THR A 27 -1.48 2.30 3.25
CA THR A 27 -0.74 3.55 3.38
C THR A 27 -1.28 4.57 2.39
N HIS A 28 -1.40 5.83 2.80
CA HIS A 28 -1.75 6.93 1.92
C HIS A 28 -0.49 7.73 1.57
N VAL A 29 -0.25 8.02 0.29
CA VAL A 29 1.03 8.55 -0.21
C VAL A 29 0.90 9.95 -0.81
N ALA A 30 -0.23 10.28 -1.43
CA ALA A 30 -0.48 11.60 -2.03
C ALA A 30 -1.97 11.78 -2.36
N GLU A 31 -2.43 13.00 -2.62
CA GLU A 31 -3.85 13.24 -2.95
C GLU A 31 -4.22 12.78 -4.37
N ARG A 32 -3.26 12.76 -5.31
CA ARG A 32 -3.52 12.33 -6.70
C ARG A 32 -2.30 11.71 -7.36
N LEU A 33 -2.43 10.44 -7.70
CA LEU A 33 -1.43 9.67 -8.43
C LEU A 33 -1.81 9.60 -9.91
N LYS A 34 -0.82 9.76 -10.80
CA LYS A 34 -1.00 9.58 -12.23
C LYS A 34 -0.76 8.11 -12.59
N MET A 35 -1.85 7.33 -12.71
CA MET A 35 -1.80 5.87 -12.91
C MET A 35 -0.93 5.45 -14.10
N ARG A 36 -0.98 6.20 -15.21
CA ARG A 36 -0.15 5.91 -16.39
C ARG A 36 1.35 6.03 -16.09
N GLU A 37 1.77 7.09 -15.42
CA GLU A 37 3.18 7.29 -15.04
C GLU A 37 3.64 6.23 -14.03
N LEU A 38 2.78 5.85 -13.09
CA LEU A 38 3.10 4.78 -12.13
C LEU A 38 3.24 3.42 -12.80
N ARG A 39 2.38 3.10 -13.77
CA ARG A 39 2.48 1.87 -14.56
C ARG A 39 3.84 1.79 -15.27
N GLU A 40 4.33 2.89 -15.82
CA GLU A 40 5.64 2.94 -16.48
C GLU A 40 6.81 2.74 -15.50
N ARG A 41 6.67 3.20 -14.25
CA ARG A 41 7.67 3.00 -13.19
C ARG A 41 7.69 1.59 -12.59
N LEU A 42 6.54 0.91 -12.57
CA LEU A 42 6.37 -0.42 -11.96
C LEU A 42 6.45 -1.56 -12.99
N THR A 43 7.12 -1.31 -14.12
CA THR A 43 7.25 -2.27 -15.23
C THR A 43 8.04 -3.52 -14.89
N GLU A 44 8.84 -3.49 -13.81
CA GLU A 44 9.56 -4.66 -13.30
C GLU A 44 8.64 -5.74 -12.71
N PHE A 45 7.41 -5.38 -12.35
CA PHE A 45 6.45 -6.29 -11.74
C PHE A 45 5.30 -6.65 -12.70
N PRO A 46 4.78 -7.89 -12.65
CA PRO A 46 3.55 -8.24 -13.34
C PRO A 46 2.38 -7.36 -12.90
N ILE A 47 1.69 -6.77 -13.89
CA ILE A 47 0.49 -5.96 -13.70
C ILE A 47 -0.72 -6.82 -14.03
N ASP A 48 -1.52 -7.11 -13.00
CA ASP A 48 -2.73 -7.93 -13.14
C ASP A 48 -3.94 -7.12 -13.59
N GLU A 49 -4.04 -5.87 -13.10
CA GLU A 49 -5.14 -4.97 -13.42
C GLU A 49 -4.61 -3.55 -13.58
N PHE A 50 -5.09 -2.84 -14.60
CA PHE A 50 -4.78 -1.44 -14.82
C PHE A 50 -5.99 -0.70 -15.36
N THR A 51 -6.43 0.31 -14.62
CA THR A 51 -7.48 1.24 -15.03
C THR A 51 -7.06 2.69 -14.75
N ASN A 52 -7.92 3.64 -15.07
CA ASN A 52 -7.72 5.05 -14.69
C ASN A 52 -7.87 5.29 -13.17
N TYR A 53 -8.39 4.32 -12.44
CA TYR A 53 -8.72 4.44 -11.01
C TYR A 53 -7.83 3.58 -10.11
N ASN A 54 -7.35 2.45 -10.63
CA ASN A 54 -6.58 1.48 -9.87
C ASN A 54 -5.45 0.86 -10.71
N LEU A 55 -4.48 0.28 -10.01
CA LEU A 55 -3.40 -0.52 -10.55
C LEU A 55 -3.12 -1.65 -9.54
N THR A 56 -3.18 -2.90 -10.00
CA THR A 56 -2.87 -4.09 -9.19
C THR A 56 -1.56 -4.69 -9.67
N VAL A 57 -0.60 -4.77 -8.76
CA VAL A 57 0.74 -5.29 -9.01
C VAL A 57 0.94 -6.57 -8.23
N ARG A 58 1.36 -7.63 -8.92
CA ARG A 58 1.69 -8.92 -8.30
C ARG A 58 3.19 -8.99 -8.04
N LEU A 59 3.57 -9.09 -6.76
CA LEU A 59 4.97 -9.11 -6.31
C LEU A 59 5.47 -10.56 -6.12
N SER A 60 4.57 -11.47 -5.78
CA SER A 60 4.80 -12.92 -5.75
C SER A 60 3.46 -13.66 -5.87
N GLU A 61 3.47 -14.99 -5.84
CA GLU A 61 2.25 -15.82 -5.92
C GLU A 61 1.17 -15.45 -4.88
N LEU A 62 1.59 -14.97 -3.71
CA LEU A 62 0.69 -14.61 -2.60
C LEU A 62 0.86 -13.18 -2.13
N SER A 63 1.57 -12.32 -2.88
CA SER A 63 1.87 -10.94 -2.48
C SER A 63 1.44 -9.94 -3.54
N TYR A 64 0.67 -8.94 -3.12
CA TYR A 64 0.03 -7.98 -4.01
C TYR A 64 0.14 -6.55 -3.48
N ALA A 65 0.20 -5.59 -4.39
CA ALA A 65 0.02 -4.18 -4.09
C ALA A 65 -1.13 -3.62 -4.92
N PHE A 66 -2.13 -3.06 -4.24
CA PHE A 66 -3.27 -2.37 -4.84
C PHE A 66 -3.06 -0.88 -4.71
N ILE A 67 -3.05 -0.17 -5.82
CA ILE A 67 -2.75 1.26 -5.88
C ILE A 67 -3.97 1.96 -6.44
N TYR A 68 -4.43 3.00 -5.77
CA TYR A 68 -5.57 3.79 -6.20
C TYR A 68 -5.15 5.18 -6.63
N ASN A 69 -5.89 5.77 -7.57
CA ASN A 69 -5.55 7.08 -8.13
C ASN A 69 -5.67 8.24 -7.15
N TYR A 70 -6.44 8.08 -6.07
CA TYR A 70 -6.51 8.99 -4.93
C TYR A 70 -5.40 8.74 -3.89
N GLY A 71 -4.38 7.96 -4.25
CA GLY A 71 -3.11 7.79 -3.54
C GLY A 71 -3.10 6.89 -2.32
N THR A 72 -4.13 6.07 -2.16
CA THR A 72 -4.08 4.93 -1.25
C THR A 72 -3.37 3.75 -1.90
N VAL A 73 -2.51 3.08 -1.14
CA VAL A 73 -1.80 1.87 -1.51
C VAL A 73 -2.04 0.81 -0.44
N VAL A 74 -2.47 -0.39 -0.85
CA VAL A 74 -2.72 -1.52 0.04
C VAL A 74 -1.78 -2.65 -0.31
N PHE A 75 -0.95 -3.04 0.65
CA PHE A 75 -0.02 -4.16 0.56
C PHE A 75 -0.63 -5.40 1.20
N PHE A 76 -0.60 -6.51 0.48
CA PHE A 76 -1.02 -7.82 0.94
C PHE A 76 0.19 -8.77 0.94
N ASN A 77 0.57 -9.28 2.11
CA ASN A 77 1.72 -10.17 2.34
C ASN A 77 3.09 -9.65 1.86
N VAL A 78 3.21 -8.35 1.67
CA VAL A 78 4.45 -7.76 1.15
C VAL A 78 5.46 -7.55 2.29
N PRO A 79 6.74 -7.95 2.16
CA PRO A 79 7.77 -7.61 3.13
C PRO A 79 7.98 -6.10 3.22
N GLN A 80 8.26 -5.59 4.43
CA GLN A 80 8.42 -4.15 4.70
C GLN A 80 9.40 -3.47 3.73
N VAL A 81 10.56 -4.09 3.49
CA VAL A 81 11.60 -3.56 2.57
C VAL A 81 11.05 -3.30 1.17
N LEU A 82 10.20 -4.19 0.66
CA LEU A 82 9.60 -4.06 -0.67
C LEU A 82 8.47 -3.03 -0.67
N GLN A 83 7.71 -2.92 0.43
CA GLN A 83 6.74 -1.84 0.59
C GLN A 83 7.41 -0.48 0.52
N ASP A 84 8.52 -0.29 1.24
CA ASP A 84 9.23 0.99 1.28
C ASP A 84 9.86 1.33 -0.08
N SER A 85 10.36 0.33 -0.81
CA SER A 85 10.82 0.51 -2.20
C SER A 85 9.69 0.99 -3.13
N ILE A 86 8.53 0.32 -3.10
CA ILE A 86 7.37 0.70 -3.92
C ILE A 86 6.87 2.09 -3.56
N LEU A 87 6.78 2.40 -2.26
CA LEU A 87 6.38 3.73 -1.79
C LEU A 87 7.37 4.81 -2.25
N SER A 88 8.67 4.52 -2.28
CA SER A 88 9.70 5.43 -2.79
C SER A 88 9.49 5.75 -4.27
N LEU A 89 9.19 4.74 -5.11
CA LEU A 89 8.91 4.94 -6.54
C LEU A 89 7.67 5.83 -6.79
N MET A 90 6.71 5.83 -5.87
CA MET A 90 5.47 6.61 -5.95
C MET A 90 5.61 8.06 -5.50
N ARG A 91 6.59 8.35 -4.64
CA ARG A 91 6.88 9.73 -4.22
C ARG A 91 7.45 10.48 -5.42
N THR A 92 6.61 11.32 -6.02
CA THR A 92 7.04 12.26 -7.06
C THR A 92 7.91 13.34 -6.42
N THR A 93 8.87 13.83 -7.20
CA THR A 93 10.01 14.71 -6.88
C THR A 93 9.64 16.10 -6.32
N LYS A 94 8.82 16.17 -5.26
CA LYS A 94 8.67 17.35 -4.40
C LYS A 94 9.31 17.15 -3.03
N GLU A 95 9.39 15.91 -2.52
CA GLU A 95 10.10 15.62 -1.27
C GLU A 95 11.61 15.38 -1.47
N ALA A 96 12.04 14.84 -2.62
CA ALA A 96 13.48 14.65 -2.90
C ALA A 96 14.24 15.98 -3.01
N ALA A 97 13.55 17.08 -3.36
CA ALA A 97 14.11 18.44 -3.36
C ALA A 97 14.19 19.07 -1.96
N ALA A 98 13.42 18.58 -0.98
CA ALA A 98 13.43 19.09 0.39
C ALA A 98 14.54 18.49 1.26
N ILE A 99 15.18 17.41 0.81
CA ILE A 99 16.28 16.72 1.52
C ILE A 99 17.66 17.13 0.94
N GLY A 100 17.68 17.86 -0.19
CA GLY A 100 18.90 18.25 -0.90
C GLY A 100 19.35 19.70 -0.70
N ASP A 101 18.70 20.49 0.16
CA ASP A 101 18.99 21.91 0.35
C ASP A 101 19.41 22.21 1.80
N THR A 102 20.45 21.51 2.27
CA THR A 102 21.07 21.78 3.58
C THR A 102 22.58 21.55 3.56
N THR A 103 23.28 21.99 2.52
CA THR A 103 24.73 22.23 2.61
C THR A 103 25.17 23.30 1.63
#